data_AF-A0A0G2J9L4-F1
#
_entry.id   AF-A0A0G2J9L4-F1
#
_cell.length_a   1.000
_cell.length_b   1.000
_cell.length_c   1.000
_cell.angle_alpha   90.00
_cell.angle_beta   90.00
_cell.angle_gamma   90.00
#
_symmetry.space_group_name_H-M   'P 1'
#
loop_
_entity.id
_entity.type
_entity.pdbx_description
1 polymer ?
#
loop_
_entity_poly.entity_id
_entity_poly.type
_entity_poly.pdbx_seq_one_letter_code
_entity_poly.pdbx_strand_id
1 'polypeptide(L)'
;MLPLTYYPAFCHKVSPTFFAWVKLAAVDVHRLKRRPGFEGQNLYFYLNHPIQFICVAGIIVARDEHERRSILVLDDSSGACLEVVCSKNVHVQIPNINTTTNTSSNNNNDNSGTPIQPTHLTSTTHKPLNITPLLPGIRAKFKGTISCFRGMFQLHLERYEMLSDTNAEVRFWDERTRFRVQVLSLPWLVARGEVERLRGEAEIGGGKNGDVDLNLDLNADGYVVARRRQAARERERERRRVEREDKDRLRIERRYEREEVVREKLAGRCREKSAQVNRKGKGKVKWLRRVDA
;
A
#
# COMPACT_ATOMS: atom_id res chain seq x y z
N MET A 1 17.97 -26.90 -4.99
CA MET A 1 16.54 -26.57 -4.81
C MET A 1 15.74 -27.34 -5.85
N LEU A 2 14.57 -27.87 -5.49
CA LEU A 2 13.67 -28.50 -6.46
C LEU A 2 13.15 -27.45 -7.47
N PRO A 3 12.92 -27.82 -8.74
CA PRO A 3 12.36 -26.91 -9.72
C PRO A 3 10.95 -26.46 -9.31
N LEU A 4 10.65 -25.17 -9.48
CA LEU A 4 9.33 -24.62 -9.19
C LEU A 4 8.31 -25.06 -10.24
N THR A 5 7.14 -25.53 -9.79
CA THR A 5 6.01 -25.85 -10.66
C THR A 5 5.22 -24.60 -10.99
N TYR A 6 5.02 -24.34 -12.28
CA TYR A 6 4.16 -23.26 -12.75
C TYR A 6 2.83 -23.85 -13.18
N TYR A 7 1.75 -23.42 -12.54
CA TYR A 7 0.43 -23.97 -12.80
C TYR A 7 -0.26 -23.26 -13.99
N PRO A 8 -1.04 -23.99 -14.81
CA PRO A 8 -1.82 -23.40 -15.90
C PRO A 8 -2.82 -22.33 -15.43
N ALA A 9 -3.30 -21.50 -16.37
CA ALA A 9 -4.21 -20.38 -16.08
C ALA A 9 -5.48 -20.80 -15.31
N PHE A 10 -6.04 -21.98 -15.59
CA PHE A 10 -7.22 -22.48 -14.86
C PHE A 10 -6.98 -22.70 -13.36
N CYS A 11 -5.71 -22.82 -12.92
CA CYS A 11 -5.34 -22.91 -11.52
C CYS A 11 -5.20 -21.53 -10.84
N HIS A 12 -5.08 -20.44 -11.59
CA HIS A 12 -4.72 -19.14 -11.02
C HIS A 12 -5.78 -18.60 -10.04
N LYS A 13 -7.05 -19.00 -10.18
CA LYS A 13 -8.12 -18.62 -9.25
C LYS A 13 -7.92 -19.14 -7.81
N VAL A 14 -7.11 -20.18 -7.60
CA VAL A 14 -6.75 -20.67 -6.26
C VAL A 14 -5.40 -20.15 -5.77
N SER A 15 -4.71 -19.32 -6.56
CA SER A 15 -3.50 -18.64 -6.11
C SER A 15 -3.86 -17.55 -5.09
N PRO A 16 -3.10 -17.42 -3.98
CA PRO A 16 -3.30 -16.33 -3.02
C PRO A 16 -2.95 -14.95 -3.58
N THR A 17 -2.25 -14.88 -4.72
CA THR A 17 -1.76 -13.61 -5.30
C THR A 17 -2.56 -13.14 -6.51
N PHE A 18 -3.28 -14.02 -7.21
CA PHE A 18 -3.79 -13.70 -8.54
C PHE A 18 -4.85 -12.59 -8.51
N PHE A 19 -5.81 -12.63 -7.58
CA PHE A 19 -6.83 -11.58 -7.43
C PHE A 19 -6.55 -10.63 -6.26
N ALA A 20 -5.32 -10.63 -5.74
CA ALA A 20 -4.94 -9.82 -4.59
C ALA A 20 -4.15 -8.59 -5.01
N TRP A 21 -4.30 -7.50 -4.26
CA TRP A 21 -3.37 -6.37 -4.33
C TRP A 21 -2.10 -6.74 -3.59
N VAL A 22 -1.18 -7.40 -4.29
CA VAL A 22 0.03 -7.96 -3.67
C VAL A 22 0.90 -6.83 -3.16
N LYS A 23 1.11 -6.78 -1.84
CA LYS A 23 1.93 -5.76 -1.20
C LYS A 23 3.40 -6.05 -1.46
N LEU A 24 4.06 -5.19 -2.22
CA LEU A 24 5.45 -5.34 -2.60
C LEU A 24 6.25 -4.10 -2.23
N ALA A 25 7.56 -4.28 -2.04
CA ALA A 25 8.49 -3.16 -2.10
C ALA A 25 8.84 -2.86 -3.55
N ALA A 26 9.26 -1.64 -3.85
CA ALA A 26 9.73 -1.25 -5.18
C ALA A 26 10.87 -2.17 -5.67
N VAL A 27 11.83 -2.51 -4.82
CA VAL A 27 12.92 -3.46 -5.18
C VAL A 27 12.39 -4.86 -5.55
N ASP A 28 11.28 -5.30 -4.96
CA ASP A 28 10.69 -6.60 -5.24
C ASP A 28 9.89 -6.60 -6.54
N VAL A 29 9.23 -5.47 -6.86
CA VAL A 29 8.56 -5.27 -8.15
C VAL A 29 9.58 -5.43 -9.28
N HIS A 30 10.75 -4.82 -9.16
CA HIS A 30 11.82 -4.94 -10.16
C HIS A 30 12.45 -6.34 -10.27
N ARG A 31 12.19 -7.22 -9.29
CA ARG A 31 12.66 -8.62 -9.29
C ARG A 31 11.67 -9.59 -9.90
N LEU A 32 10.45 -9.15 -10.20
CA LEU A 32 9.44 -9.98 -10.82
C LEU A 32 9.91 -10.53 -12.17
N LYS A 33 9.47 -11.75 -12.49
CA LYS A 33 9.88 -12.46 -13.70
C LYS A 33 8.71 -12.68 -14.63
N ARG A 34 8.94 -12.47 -15.92
CA ARG A 34 8.10 -13.03 -16.99
C ARG A 34 8.45 -14.49 -17.20
N ARG A 35 7.49 -15.28 -17.64
CA ARG A 35 7.67 -16.71 -17.91
C ARG A 35 7.15 -17.07 -19.29
N PRO A 36 7.86 -17.96 -20.02
CA PRO A 36 7.34 -18.52 -21.25
C PRO A 36 6.00 -19.22 -21.05
N GLY A 37 5.07 -19.05 -21.99
CA GLY A 37 3.71 -19.60 -21.94
C GLY A 37 2.67 -18.69 -21.27
N PHE A 38 3.06 -17.51 -20.79
CA PHE A 38 2.17 -16.51 -20.19
C PHE A 38 2.33 -15.13 -20.85
N GLU A 39 2.91 -15.07 -22.03
CA GLU A 39 3.07 -13.84 -22.81
C GLU A 39 1.71 -13.21 -23.15
N GLY A 40 1.68 -11.88 -23.21
CA GLY A 40 0.46 -11.13 -23.55
C GLY A 40 -0.56 -10.98 -22.42
N GLN A 41 -0.42 -11.71 -21.30
CA GLN A 41 -1.41 -11.71 -20.20
C GLN A 41 -1.12 -10.67 -19.10
N ASN A 42 -0.12 -9.77 -19.29
CA ASN A 42 0.39 -8.86 -18.25
C ASN A 42 0.63 -9.55 -16.90
N LEU A 43 1.14 -10.78 -16.96
CA LEU A 43 1.32 -11.64 -15.80
C LEU A 43 2.81 -11.78 -15.45
N TYR A 44 3.11 -11.59 -14.17
CA TYR A 44 4.46 -11.66 -13.63
C TYR A 44 4.53 -12.63 -12.46
N PHE A 45 5.74 -13.06 -12.12
CA PHE A 45 5.93 -14.10 -11.12
C PHE A 45 6.94 -13.67 -10.05
N TYR A 46 6.56 -13.87 -8.80
CA TYR A 46 7.48 -13.96 -7.68
C TYR A 46 7.55 -15.43 -7.26
N LEU A 47 8.74 -16.05 -7.37
CA LEU A 47 8.87 -17.51 -7.42
C LEU A 47 7.94 -18.09 -8.52
N ASN A 48 6.92 -18.83 -8.12
CA ASN A 48 5.86 -19.36 -8.98
C ASN A 48 4.46 -18.79 -8.68
N HIS A 49 4.36 -17.75 -7.86
CA HIS A 49 3.09 -17.04 -7.62
C HIS A 49 2.75 -16.12 -8.80
N PRO A 50 1.59 -16.27 -9.46
CA PRO A 50 1.15 -15.37 -10.52
C PRO A 50 0.64 -14.03 -9.95
N ILE A 51 1.19 -12.91 -10.41
CA ILE A 51 0.90 -11.56 -9.92
C ILE A 51 0.55 -10.66 -11.11
N GLN A 52 -0.64 -10.06 -11.04
CA GLN A 52 -1.14 -9.07 -12.01
C GLN A 52 -1.41 -7.69 -11.36
N PHE A 53 -1.68 -7.67 -10.06
CA PHE A 53 -2.00 -6.46 -9.31
C PHE A 53 -1.04 -6.27 -8.12
N ILE A 54 -0.55 -5.06 -7.94
CA ILE A 54 0.36 -4.72 -6.86
C ILE A 54 -0.17 -3.57 -6.01
N CYS A 55 0.26 -3.54 -4.76
CA CYS A 55 0.11 -2.41 -3.86
C CYS A 55 1.47 -2.01 -3.31
N VAL A 56 1.83 -0.75 -3.51
CA VAL A 56 3.09 -0.17 -3.02
C VAL A 56 2.76 1.07 -2.20
N ALA A 57 3.61 1.45 -1.27
CA ALA A 57 3.46 2.69 -0.52
C ALA A 57 4.81 3.31 -0.26
N GLY A 58 4.85 4.64 -0.27
CA GLY A 58 6.08 5.40 -0.11
C GLY A 58 5.82 6.90 -0.28
N ILE A 59 6.91 7.65 -0.36
CA ILE A 59 6.91 9.10 -0.61
C ILE A 59 7.04 9.33 -2.11
N ILE A 60 6.21 10.21 -2.66
CA ILE A 60 6.38 10.71 -4.02
C ILE A 60 7.62 11.63 -4.02
N VAL A 61 8.65 11.28 -4.78
CA VAL A 61 9.89 12.08 -4.86
C VAL A 61 9.96 12.93 -6.12
N ALA A 62 9.25 12.56 -7.18
CA ALA A 62 9.15 13.34 -8.40
C ALA A 62 7.77 13.19 -9.06
N ARG A 63 7.40 14.18 -9.86
CA ARG A 63 6.19 14.17 -10.69
C ARG A 63 6.50 14.83 -12.03
N ASP A 64 6.36 14.06 -13.09
CA ASP A 64 6.56 14.50 -14.46
C ASP A 64 5.22 14.51 -15.21
N GLU A 65 4.96 15.62 -15.90
CA GLU A 65 3.75 15.80 -16.69
C GLU A 65 4.07 15.59 -18.18
N HIS A 66 3.39 14.62 -18.80
CA HIS A 66 3.45 14.39 -20.25
C HIS A 66 2.07 14.59 -20.87
N GLU A 67 2.01 14.68 -22.19
CA GLU A 67 0.77 14.89 -22.95
C GLU A 67 -0.32 13.86 -22.59
N ARG A 68 0.03 12.57 -22.56
CA ARG A 68 -0.94 11.48 -22.37
C ARG A 68 -0.95 10.89 -20.97
N ARG A 69 -0.03 11.30 -20.09
CA ARG A 69 0.14 10.70 -18.76
C ARG A 69 0.87 11.64 -17.80
N SER A 70 0.67 11.42 -16.52
CA SER A 70 1.54 11.95 -15.46
C SER A 70 2.30 10.77 -14.86
N ILE A 71 3.60 10.91 -14.63
CA ILE A 71 4.44 9.89 -14.01
C ILE A 71 4.83 10.40 -12.63
N LEU A 72 4.57 9.60 -11.60
CA LEU A 72 5.06 9.85 -10.25
C LEU A 72 6.21 8.89 -9.98
N VAL A 73 7.25 9.35 -9.30
CA VAL A 73 8.33 8.47 -8.82
C VAL A 73 8.10 8.25 -7.33
N LEU A 74 7.95 6.99 -6.95
CA LEU A 74 7.72 6.55 -5.57
C LEU A 74 9.00 5.99 -4.97
N ASP A 75 9.38 6.47 -3.79
CA ASP A 75 10.44 5.90 -2.96
C ASP A 75 9.85 5.29 -1.68
N ASP A 76 10.10 4.00 -1.47
CA ASP A 76 9.70 3.25 -0.26
C ASP A 76 10.91 2.84 0.60
N SER A 77 12.09 3.40 0.31
CA SER A 77 13.38 3.09 0.96
C SER A 77 13.80 1.62 0.89
N SER A 78 13.23 0.83 -0.02
CA SER A 78 13.60 -0.58 -0.20
C SER A 78 14.86 -0.81 -1.04
N GLY A 79 15.47 0.29 -1.54
CA GLY A 79 16.67 0.27 -2.39
C GLY A 79 16.39 0.44 -3.88
N ALA A 80 15.15 0.72 -4.28
CA ALA A 80 14.80 1.13 -5.65
C ALA A 80 13.57 2.05 -5.62
N CYS A 81 13.44 2.92 -6.62
CA CYS A 81 12.21 3.68 -6.83
C CYS A 81 11.28 2.96 -7.82
N LEU A 82 9.99 3.29 -7.80
CA LEU A 82 9.00 2.77 -8.75
C LEU A 82 8.25 3.91 -9.43
N GLU A 83 8.13 3.84 -10.75
CA GLU A 83 7.30 4.76 -11.52
C GLU A 83 5.83 4.36 -11.43
N VAL A 84 4.97 5.33 -11.07
CA VAL A 84 3.52 5.22 -11.06
C VAL A 84 2.96 6.05 -12.21
N VAL A 85 2.36 5.36 -13.18
CA VAL A 85 1.79 5.94 -14.39
C VAL A 85 0.31 6.25 -14.20
N CYS A 86 -0.05 7.51 -14.36
CA CYS A 86 -1.42 8.00 -14.32
C CYS A 86 -1.84 8.43 -15.74
N SER A 87 -2.76 7.70 -16.38
CA SER A 87 -3.23 8.02 -17.74
C SER A 87 -4.10 9.27 -17.75
N LYS A 88 -3.98 10.12 -18.78
CA LYS A 88 -4.84 11.29 -19.00
C LYS A 88 -5.97 10.95 -19.98
N ASN A 89 -7.13 11.55 -19.78
CA ASN A 89 -8.18 11.57 -20.80
C ASN A 89 -7.77 12.54 -21.91
N VAL A 90 -7.29 12.02 -23.04
CA VAL A 90 -6.99 12.81 -24.24
C VAL A 90 -8.25 12.84 -25.12
N HIS A 91 -9.37 13.30 -24.58
CA HIS A 91 -10.46 13.75 -25.45
C HIS A 91 -10.04 15.12 -25.99
N VAL A 92 -9.79 15.15 -27.29
CA VAL A 92 -9.36 16.33 -28.05
C VAL A 92 -10.20 17.53 -27.63
N GLN A 93 -9.57 18.57 -27.09
CA GLN A 93 -10.18 19.89 -27.07
C GLN A 93 -10.28 20.34 -28.52
N ILE A 94 -11.36 19.97 -29.21
CA ILE A 94 -11.72 20.58 -30.48
C ILE A 94 -12.20 21.98 -30.10
N PRO A 95 -11.52 23.07 -30.50
CA PRO A 95 -12.09 24.39 -30.36
C PRO A 95 -13.32 24.41 -31.27
N ASN A 96 -14.51 24.63 -30.72
CA ASN A 96 -15.71 24.87 -31.51
C ASN A 96 -15.50 26.16 -32.31
N ILE A 97 -14.94 26.06 -33.52
CA ILE A 97 -14.95 27.13 -34.51
C ILE A 97 -16.24 26.97 -35.33
N ASN A 98 -17.36 27.38 -34.73
CA ASN A 98 -18.58 27.67 -35.49
C ASN A 98 -18.95 29.12 -35.20
N THR A 99 -18.49 30.04 -36.04
CA THR A 99 -18.91 31.45 -36.01
C THR A 99 -19.33 31.89 -37.40
N THR A 100 -20.62 31.73 -37.67
CA THR A 100 -21.48 32.46 -38.62
C THR A 100 -22.90 31.96 -38.26
N THR A 101 -23.90 32.74 -37.87
CA THR A 101 -24.32 34.11 -38.12
C THR A 101 -25.32 34.57 -37.03
N ASN A 102 -25.34 35.87 -36.74
CA ASN A 102 -26.44 36.73 -36.26
C ASN A 102 -27.59 36.14 -35.42
N THR A 103 -27.82 36.68 -34.20
CA THR A 103 -28.90 37.66 -33.90
C THR A 103 -28.95 37.96 -32.39
N SER A 104 -29.10 39.25 -32.09
CA SER A 104 -29.23 39.93 -30.79
C SER A 104 -30.10 39.26 -29.72
N SER A 105 -29.60 39.18 -28.48
CA SER A 105 -30.26 39.73 -27.28
C SER A 105 -29.43 39.50 -26.01
N ASN A 106 -29.40 40.54 -25.17
CA ASN A 106 -28.71 40.63 -23.89
C ASN A 106 -29.00 39.46 -22.95
N ASN A 107 -27.96 38.97 -22.27
CA ASN A 107 -27.98 38.82 -20.80
C ASN A 107 -26.57 38.62 -20.26
N ASN A 108 -26.19 39.50 -19.35
CA ASN A 108 -25.01 39.38 -18.50
C ASN A 108 -25.12 38.10 -17.67
N ASN A 109 -24.13 37.22 -17.79
CA ASN A 109 -23.66 36.42 -16.68
C ASN A 109 -22.19 36.09 -16.91
N ASP A 110 -21.35 36.78 -16.16
CA ASP A 110 -20.07 36.27 -15.73
C ASP A 110 -20.26 34.85 -15.21
N ASN A 111 -19.72 33.89 -15.95
CA ASN A 111 -19.34 32.63 -15.35
C ASN A 111 -17.94 32.32 -15.86
N SER A 112 -16.99 32.73 -15.03
CA SER A 112 -15.62 32.26 -14.96
C SER A 112 -15.48 30.87 -15.58
N GLY A 113 -14.77 30.81 -16.72
CA GLY A 113 -14.33 29.55 -17.28
C GLY A 113 -13.48 28.83 -16.25
N THR A 114 -14.09 27.92 -15.51
CA THR A 114 -13.34 26.98 -14.67
C THR A 114 -12.54 26.13 -15.65
N PRO A 115 -11.19 26.14 -15.59
CA PRO A 115 -10.41 25.31 -16.48
C PRO A 115 -10.78 23.86 -16.19
N ILE A 116 -11.30 23.18 -17.22
CA ILE A 116 -11.62 21.75 -17.18
C ILE A 116 -10.31 21.04 -16.87
N GLN A 117 -10.12 20.69 -15.60
CA GLN A 117 -8.92 20.02 -15.10
C GLN A 117 -8.74 18.73 -15.92
N PRO A 118 -7.52 18.41 -16.38
CA PRO A 118 -7.26 17.16 -17.08
C PRO A 118 -7.71 16.01 -16.19
N THR A 119 -8.72 15.26 -16.64
CA THR A 119 -9.26 14.12 -15.89
C THR A 119 -8.34 12.94 -16.14
N HIS A 120 -7.54 12.57 -15.15
CA HIS A 120 -6.83 11.30 -15.20
C HIS A 120 -7.83 10.16 -15.15
N LEU A 121 -7.45 9.02 -15.72
CA LEU A 121 -8.29 7.83 -15.79
C LEU A 121 -7.60 6.65 -15.11
N THR A 122 -8.37 5.82 -14.43
CA THR A 122 -7.91 4.51 -13.97
C THR A 122 -7.47 3.66 -15.16
N SER A 123 -6.36 2.92 -15.06
CA SER A 123 -5.78 2.24 -16.22
C SER A 123 -6.67 1.15 -16.84
N THR A 124 -7.51 0.47 -16.08
CA THR A 124 -8.32 -0.67 -16.55
C THR A 124 -9.75 -0.27 -16.83
N THR A 125 -10.37 0.50 -15.93
CA THR A 125 -11.80 0.86 -16.06
C THR A 125 -12.06 2.18 -16.76
N HIS A 126 -11.01 2.94 -17.10
CA HIS A 126 -11.10 4.29 -17.68
C HIS A 126 -12.03 5.24 -16.91
N LYS A 127 -12.16 5.06 -15.59
CA LYS A 127 -12.95 5.92 -14.72
C LYS A 127 -12.14 7.16 -14.31
N PRO A 128 -12.79 8.33 -14.14
CA PRO A 128 -12.09 9.52 -13.65
C PRO A 128 -11.39 9.28 -12.31
N LEU A 129 -10.14 9.75 -12.22
CA LEU A 129 -9.28 9.67 -11.05
C LEU A 129 -8.67 11.04 -10.80
N ASN A 130 -8.89 11.61 -9.61
CA ASN A 130 -8.27 12.88 -9.23
C ASN A 130 -6.88 12.61 -8.64
N ILE A 131 -5.81 13.06 -9.32
CA ILE A 131 -4.43 12.96 -8.82
C ILE A 131 -3.83 14.31 -8.38
N THR A 132 -4.63 15.39 -8.35
CA THR A 132 -4.18 16.71 -7.89
C THR A 132 -3.45 16.67 -6.53
N PRO A 133 -3.89 15.90 -5.51
CA PRO A 133 -3.17 15.86 -4.22
C PRO A 133 -1.85 15.06 -4.27
N LEU A 134 -1.53 14.37 -5.36
CA LEU A 134 -0.32 13.57 -5.49
C LEU A 134 0.85 14.43 -5.98
N LEU A 135 1.47 15.13 -5.03
CA LEU A 135 2.62 16.01 -5.24
C LEU A 135 3.89 15.42 -4.61
N PRO A 136 5.09 15.86 -5.02
CA PRO A 136 6.33 15.51 -4.32
C PRO A 136 6.24 15.82 -2.81
N GLY A 137 6.79 14.92 -1.99
CA GLY A 137 6.72 14.95 -0.52
C GLY A 137 5.51 14.25 0.09
N ILE A 138 4.50 13.92 -0.70
CA ILE A 138 3.30 13.23 -0.23
C ILE A 138 3.54 11.74 -0.04
N ARG A 139 3.04 11.19 1.08
CA ARG A 139 2.98 9.76 1.34
C ARG A 139 1.63 9.20 0.89
N ALA A 140 1.67 8.15 0.09
CA ALA A 140 0.46 7.46 -0.35
C ALA A 140 0.74 5.98 -0.61
N LYS A 141 -0.32 5.18 -0.56
CA LYS A 141 -0.32 3.81 -1.09
C LYS A 141 -1.04 3.80 -2.43
N PHE A 142 -0.40 3.14 -3.40
CA PHE A 142 -0.85 3.04 -4.79
C PHE A 142 -1.18 1.60 -5.09
N LYS A 143 -2.25 1.39 -5.86
CA LYS A 143 -2.72 0.09 -6.30
C LYS A 143 -2.93 0.16 -7.80
N GLY A 144 -2.35 -0.80 -8.49
CA GLY A 144 -2.32 -0.77 -9.93
C GLY A 144 -2.00 -2.11 -10.57
N THR A 145 -2.11 -2.12 -11.89
CA THR A 145 -1.62 -3.19 -12.75
C THR A 145 -0.12 -3.00 -12.98
N ILE A 146 0.56 -4.10 -13.30
CA ILE A 146 2.00 -4.08 -13.57
C ILE A 146 2.22 -3.90 -15.08
N SER A 147 3.07 -2.94 -15.44
CA SER A 147 3.56 -2.76 -16.82
C SER A 147 5.09 -2.76 -16.82
N CYS A 148 5.67 -2.96 -18.00
CA CYS A 148 7.11 -2.85 -18.21
C CYS A 148 7.35 -1.96 -19.43
N PHE A 149 8.08 -0.87 -19.24
CA PHE A 149 8.45 0.06 -20.31
C PHE A 149 9.97 0.18 -20.36
N ARG A 150 10.57 -0.09 -21.53
CA ARG A 150 12.03 -0.04 -21.74
C ARG A 150 12.82 -0.83 -20.67
N GLY A 151 12.30 -1.99 -20.27
CA GLY A 151 12.93 -2.86 -19.28
C GLY A 151 12.70 -2.46 -17.82
N MET A 152 12.01 -1.35 -17.56
CA MET A 152 11.69 -0.89 -16.21
C MET A 152 10.25 -1.22 -15.86
N PHE A 153 10.03 -1.75 -14.66
CA PHE A 153 8.69 -1.98 -14.14
C PHE A 153 8.02 -0.67 -13.74
N GLN A 154 6.74 -0.57 -14.05
CA GLN A 154 5.88 0.57 -13.74
C GLN A 154 4.57 0.06 -13.13
N LEU A 155 3.97 0.86 -12.25
CA LEU A 155 2.62 0.66 -11.74
C LEU A 155 1.66 1.55 -12.52
N HIS A 156 0.68 0.95 -13.19
CA HIS A 156 -0.40 1.69 -13.84
C HIS A 156 -1.55 1.90 -12.86
N LEU A 157 -1.84 3.16 -12.54
CA LEU A 157 -2.66 3.50 -11.39
C LEU A 157 -4.14 3.14 -11.58
N GLU A 158 -4.69 2.37 -10.62
CA GLU A 158 -6.12 2.08 -10.53
C GLU A 158 -6.77 2.83 -9.37
N ARG A 159 -6.07 2.93 -8.24
CA ARG A 159 -6.53 3.64 -7.04
C ARG A 159 -5.36 3.98 -6.14
N TYR A 160 -5.51 5.04 -5.35
CA TYR A 160 -4.57 5.38 -4.29
C TYR A 160 -5.31 5.71 -3.00
N GLU A 161 -4.57 5.75 -1.90
CA GLU A 161 -5.04 6.26 -0.62
C GLU A 161 -3.88 7.01 0.04
N MET A 162 -4.16 8.23 0.50
CA MET A 162 -3.20 9.08 1.18
C MET A 162 -2.84 8.48 2.54
N LEU A 163 -1.57 8.52 2.90
CA LEU A 163 -1.10 8.10 4.22
C LEU A 163 -0.87 9.36 5.06
N SER A 164 -1.77 9.58 6.03
CA SER A 164 -1.78 10.79 6.86
C SER A 164 -0.51 10.95 7.70
N ASP A 165 0.01 9.85 8.23
CA ASP A 165 1.10 9.84 9.19
C ASP A 165 2.06 8.66 8.99
N THR A 166 3.18 8.71 9.70
CA THR A 166 4.19 7.64 9.73
C THR A 166 3.64 6.34 10.30
N ASN A 167 2.64 6.39 11.19
CA ASN A 167 2.02 5.18 11.73
C ASN A 167 1.28 4.39 10.63
N ALA A 168 0.63 5.07 9.69
CA ALA A 168 -0.04 4.46 8.55
C ALA A 168 0.95 3.78 7.60
N GLU A 169 2.12 4.39 7.40
CA GLU A 169 3.23 3.82 6.65
C GLU A 169 3.80 2.56 7.34
N VAL A 170 4.06 2.63 8.65
CA VAL A 170 4.55 1.48 9.42
C VAL A 170 3.53 0.33 9.42
N ARG A 171 2.23 0.60 9.52
CA ARG A 171 1.17 -0.42 9.37
C ARG A 171 1.24 -1.09 8.01
N PHE A 172 1.43 -0.32 6.94
CA PHE A 172 1.60 -0.89 5.60
C PHE A 172 2.86 -1.76 5.51
N TRP A 173 3.97 -1.36 6.14
CA TRP A 173 5.18 -2.18 6.19
C TRP A 173 4.99 -3.50 6.95
N ASP A 174 4.25 -3.51 8.07
CA ASP A 174 3.91 -4.76 8.78
C ASP A 174 3.07 -5.68 7.88
N GLU A 175 2.04 -5.15 7.23
CA GLU A 175 1.19 -5.92 6.31
C GLU A 175 1.99 -6.49 5.13
N ARG A 176 2.87 -5.68 4.53
CA ARG A 176 3.76 -6.08 3.42
C ARG A 176 4.74 -7.16 3.86
N THR A 177 5.40 -6.97 5.00
CA THR A 177 6.39 -7.92 5.53
C THR A 177 5.74 -9.25 5.87
N ARG A 178 4.57 -9.21 6.50
CA ARG A 178 3.77 -10.39 6.79
C ARG A 178 3.38 -11.14 5.53
N PHE A 179 2.87 -10.45 4.52
CA PHE A 179 2.49 -11.08 3.25
C PHE A 179 3.70 -11.69 2.55
N ARG A 180 4.85 -11.00 2.56
CA ARG A 180 6.11 -11.53 2.01
C ARG A 180 6.49 -12.83 2.69
N VAL A 181 6.62 -12.84 4.01
CA VAL A 181 7.07 -14.02 4.77
C VAL A 181 6.09 -15.18 4.67
N GLN A 182 4.79 -14.92 4.77
CA GLN A 182 3.76 -15.96 4.84
C GLN A 182 3.34 -16.52 3.48
N VAL A 183 3.48 -15.73 2.41
CA VAL A 183 3.01 -16.09 1.07
C VAL A 183 4.15 -16.12 0.06
N LEU A 184 4.79 -14.98 -0.20
CA LEU A 184 5.72 -14.84 -1.32
C LEU A 184 7.05 -15.58 -1.12
N SER A 185 7.50 -15.75 0.12
CA SER A 185 8.73 -16.46 0.46
C SER A 185 8.59 -17.99 0.36
N LEU A 186 7.38 -18.51 0.17
CA LEU A 186 7.10 -19.93 0.01
C LEU A 186 6.68 -20.21 -1.43
N PRO A 187 7.13 -21.31 -2.06
CA PRO A 187 6.58 -21.76 -3.33
C PRO A 187 5.06 -21.97 -3.23
N TRP A 188 4.33 -21.51 -4.23
CA TRP A 188 2.91 -21.83 -4.37
C TRP A 188 2.76 -23.31 -4.72
N LEU A 189 1.96 -24.04 -3.95
CA LEU A 189 1.68 -25.45 -4.18
C LEU A 189 0.17 -25.68 -4.23
N VAL A 190 -0.27 -26.35 -5.29
CA VAL A 190 -1.63 -26.83 -5.48
C VAL A 190 -1.59 -28.36 -5.45
N ALA A 191 -2.44 -28.96 -4.61
CA ALA A 191 -2.53 -30.41 -4.50
C ALA A 191 -2.97 -31.03 -5.83
N ARG A 192 -2.46 -32.23 -6.17
CA ARG A 192 -2.78 -32.89 -7.45
C ARG A 192 -4.28 -33.06 -7.68
N GLY A 193 -5.03 -33.46 -6.65
CA GLY A 193 -6.49 -33.60 -6.74
C GLY A 193 -7.20 -32.27 -7.02
N GLU A 194 -6.67 -31.16 -6.52
CA GLU A 194 -7.21 -29.83 -6.78
C GLU A 194 -6.91 -29.38 -8.22
N VAL A 195 -5.71 -29.67 -8.74
CA VAL A 195 -5.38 -29.41 -10.15
C VAL A 195 -6.32 -30.16 -11.09
N GLU A 196 -6.60 -31.43 -10.80
CA GLU A 196 -7.48 -32.24 -11.65
C GLU A 196 -8.94 -31.76 -11.60
N ARG A 197 -9.42 -31.40 -10.41
CA ARG A 197 -10.74 -30.79 -10.23
C ARG A 197 -10.87 -29.50 -11.05
N LEU A 198 -9.86 -28.63 -10.99
CA LEU A 198 -9.82 -27.36 -11.73
C LEU A 198 -9.71 -27.55 -13.24
N ARG A 199 -9.01 -28.59 -13.69
CA ARG A 199 -8.95 -28.98 -15.10
C ARG A 199 -10.35 -29.38 -15.60
N GLY A 200 -11.03 -30.28 -14.88
CA GLY A 200 -12.38 -30.71 -15.25
C GLY A 200 -13.37 -29.54 -15.32
N GLU A 201 -13.32 -28.60 -14.36
CA GLU A 201 -14.14 -27.38 -14.42
C GLU A 201 -13.86 -26.52 -15.66
N ALA A 202 -12.60 -26.38 -16.05
CA ALA A 202 -12.21 -25.60 -17.23
C ALA A 202 -12.64 -26.27 -18.54
N GLU A 203 -12.59 -27.61 -18.63
CA GLU A 203 -13.03 -28.37 -19.79
C GLU A 203 -14.55 -28.35 -19.94
N ILE A 204 -15.30 -28.51 -18.84
CA ILE A 204 -16.77 -28.42 -18.82
C ILE A 204 -17.23 -26.99 -19.17
N GLY A 205 -16.55 -25.96 -18.64
CA GLY A 205 -16.82 -24.57 -18.96
C GLY A 205 -16.41 -24.18 -20.39
N GLY A 206 -15.37 -24.80 -20.94
CA GLY A 206 -14.86 -24.55 -22.29
C GLY A 206 -15.72 -25.11 -23.42
N GLY A 207 -16.59 -26.09 -23.13
CA GLY A 207 -17.47 -26.72 -24.11
C GLY A 207 -18.73 -25.92 -24.51
N LYS A 208 -18.95 -24.73 -23.95
CA LYS A 208 -20.19 -23.93 -24.17
C LYS A 208 -19.99 -22.57 -24.85
N ASN A 209 -18.79 -22.20 -25.28
CA ASN A 209 -18.52 -20.85 -25.80
C ASN A 209 -18.28 -20.82 -27.31
N GLY A 210 -19.27 -21.30 -28.07
CA GLY A 210 -19.55 -20.76 -29.40
C GLY A 210 -20.62 -19.69 -29.24
N ASP A 211 -20.19 -18.42 -29.26
CA ASP A 211 -21.04 -17.24 -29.42
C ASP A 211 -22.06 -16.94 -28.30
N VAL A 212 -21.61 -16.26 -27.22
CA VAL A 212 -22.49 -15.39 -26.42
C VAL A 212 -21.70 -14.21 -25.85
N ASP A 213 -21.98 -13.02 -26.37
CA ASP A 213 -21.78 -11.75 -25.70
C ASP A 213 -22.68 -11.71 -24.44
N LEU A 214 -22.09 -11.80 -23.23
CA LEU A 214 -22.83 -11.57 -21.98
C LEU A 214 -21.90 -11.01 -20.89
N ASN A 215 -21.98 -9.69 -20.77
CA ASN A 215 -21.80 -8.95 -19.54
C ASN A 215 -22.87 -9.41 -18.53
N LEU A 216 -22.50 -9.97 -17.36
CA LEU A 216 -23.06 -9.70 -16.01
C LEU A 216 -22.62 -10.75 -14.95
N ASP A 217 -21.92 -10.26 -13.91
CA ASP A 217 -22.24 -10.48 -12.48
C ASP A 217 -22.41 -11.89 -11.88
N LEU A 218 -21.65 -12.90 -12.31
CA LEU A 218 -21.62 -14.21 -11.61
C LEU A 218 -20.50 -14.36 -10.56
N ASN A 219 -19.58 -13.39 -10.43
CA ASN A 219 -18.44 -13.45 -9.50
C ASN A 219 -18.65 -12.74 -8.15
N ALA A 220 -19.82 -12.14 -7.90
CA ALA A 220 -20.08 -11.39 -6.68
C ALA A 220 -20.25 -12.29 -5.44
N ASP A 221 -20.97 -13.42 -5.56
CA ASP A 221 -21.40 -14.20 -4.38
C ASP A 221 -20.30 -15.10 -3.80
N GLY A 222 -19.52 -15.77 -4.65
CA GLY A 222 -18.39 -16.60 -4.20
C GLY A 222 -17.27 -15.77 -3.55
N TYR A 223 -17.03 -14.56 -4.09
CA TYR A 223 -16.05 -13.61 -3.56
C TYR A 223 -16.50 -13.03 -2.20
N VAL A 224 -17.79 -12.70 -2.05
CA VAL A 224 -18.33 -12.17 -0.78
C VAL A 224 -18.31 -13.25 0.32
N VAL A 225 -18.64 -14.50 0.01
CA VAL A 225 -18.64 -15.60 0.99
C VAL A 225 -17.21 -15.98 1.41
N ALA A 226 -16.27 -16.11 0.47
CA ALA A 226 -14.86 -16.37 0.78
C ALA A 226 -14.24 -15.21 1.58
N ARG A 227 -14.53 -13.96 1.20
CA ARG A 227 -14.08 -12.75 1.91
C ARG A 227 -14.69 -12.63 3.30
N ARG A 228 -15.97 -12.98 3.52
CA ARG A 228 -16.59 -13.03 4.85
C ARG A 228 -15.95 -14.08 5.73
N ARG A 229 -15.68 -15.28 5.20
CA ARG A 229 -15.05 -16.38 5.95
C ARG A 229 -13.59 -16.08 6.31
N GLN A 230 -12.86 -15.42 5.43
CA GLN A 230 -11.48 -14.99 5.66
C GLN A 230 -11.40 -13.79 6.61
N ALA A 231 -12.25 -12.78 6.43
CA ALA A 231 -12.35 -11.63 7.34
C ALA A 231 -12.77 -12.05 8.75
N ALA A 232 -13.64 -13.06 8.91
CA ALA A 232 -14.01 -13.61 10.21
C ALA A 232 -12.81 -14.27 10.91
N ARG A 233 -12.02 -15.08 10.19
CA ARG A 233 -10.79 -15.71 10.71
C ARG A 233 -9.71 -14.69 11.05
N GLU A 234 -9.58 -13.63 10.24
CA GLU A 234 -8.63 -12.53 10.50
C GLU A 234 -9.05 -11.71 11.72
N ARG A 235 -10.34 -11.35 11.87
CA ARG A 235 -10.84 -10.66 13.06
C ARG A 235 -10.65 -11.47 14.33
N GLU A 236 -10.85 -12.78 14.28
CA GLU A 236 -10.62 -13.65 15.43
C GLU A 236 -9.13 -13.69 15.83
N ARG A 237 -8.23 -13.77 14.84
CA ARG A 237 -6.78 -13.72 15.07
C ARG A 237 -6.33 -12.35 15.59
N GLU A 238 -6.92 -11.27 15.07
CA GLU A 238 -6.60 -9.90 15.49
C GLU A 238 -7.10 -9.64 16.92
N ARG A 239 -8.31 -10.09 17.29
CA ARG A 239 -8.76 -10.02 18.69
C ARG A 239 -7.82 -10.76 19.63
N ARG A 240 -7.37 -11.97 19.25
CA ARG A 240 -6.39 -12.74 20.03
C ARG A 240 -5.02 -12.08 20.10
N ARG A 241 -4.67 -11.23 19.13
CA ARG A 241 -3.41 -10.49 19.10
C ARG A 241 -3.49 -9.24 19.97
N VAL A 242 -4.53 -8.43 19.81
CA VAL A 242 -4.81 -7.26 20.64
C VAL A 242 -4.90 -7.67 22.12
N GLU A 243 -5.52 -8.80 22.43
CA GLU A 243 -5.56 -9.29 23.82
C GLU A 243 -4.17 -9.64 24.38
N ARG A 244 -3.25 -10.15 23.55
CA ARG A 244 -1.86 -10.41 23.97
C ARG A 244 -1.07 -9.11 24.11
N GLU A 245 -1.23 -8.19 23.18
CA GLU A 245 -0.56 -6.88 23.20
C GLU A 245 -1.04 -6.03 24.38
N ASP A 246 -2.33 -6.07 24.72
CA ASP A 246 -2.89 -5.43 25.92
C ASP A 246 -2.34 -6.05 27.21
N LYS A 247 -2.23 -7.39 27.27
CA LYS A 247 -1.63 -8.09 28.41
C LYS A 247 -0.16 -7.72 28.59
N ASP A 248 0.59 -7.61 27.49
CA ASP A 248 2.01 -7.24 27.54
C ASP A 248 2.20 -5.76 27.87
N ARG A 249 1.35 -4.87 27.34
CA ARG A 249 1.30 -3.45 27.72
C ARG A 249 1.07 -3.27 29.22
N LEU A 250 0.06 -3.94 29.78
CA LEU A 250 -0.24 -3.89 31.21
C LEU A 250 0.89 -4.47 32.08
N ARG A 251 1.66 -5.43 31.54
CA ARG A 251 2.84 -5.98 32.22
C ARG A 251 3.98 -4.98 32.23
N ILE A 252 4.21 -4.28 31.12
CA ILE A 252 5.23 -3.23 30.99
C ILE A 252 4.89 -2.05 31.91
N GLU A 253 3.63 -1.59 31.91
CA GLU A 253 3.16 -0.48 32.74
C GLU A 253 3.35 -0.77 34.23
N ARG A 254 2.93 -1.96 34.70
CA ARG A 254 3.17 -2.40 36.09
C ARG A 254 4.64 -2.56 36.45
N ARG A 255 5.53 -2.77 35.47
CA ARG A 255 6.98 -2.78 35.70
C ARG A 255 7.50 -1.36 35.82
N TYR A 256 7.05 -0.47 34.93
CA TYR A 256 7.40 0.94 34.93
C TYR A 256 6.97 1.64 36.20
N GLU A 257 5.74 1.44 36.68
CA GLU A 257 5.25 2.00 37.95
C GLU A 257 6.13 1.57 39.14
N ARG A 258 6.52 0.28 39.18
CA ARG A 258 7.44 -0.22 40.21
C ARG A 258 8.81 0.42 40.13
N GLU A 259 9.33 0.61 38.92
CA GLU A 259 10.60 1.32 38.68
C GLU A 259 10.50 2.82 39.01
N GLU A 260 9.36 3.46 38.77
CA GLU A 260 9.06 4.86 39.13
C GLU A 260 9.12 5.08 40.64
N VAL A 261 8.45 4.24 41.44
CA VAL A 261 8.51 4.31 42.90
C VAL A 261 9.95 4.17 43.41
N VAL A 262 10.76 3.32 42.78
CA VAL A 262 12.18 3.18 43.12
C VAL A 262 12.95 4.45 42.72
N ARG A 263 12.68 5.01 41.55
CA ARG A 263 13.32 6.23 41.04
C ARG A 263 13.00 7.44 41.92
N GLU A 264 11.76 7.57 42.36
CA GLU A 264 11.32 8.62 43.27
C GLU A 264 11.99 8.50 44.65
N LYS A 265 12.06 7.29 45.23
CA LYS A 265 12.79 7.03 46.49
C LYS A 265 14.28 7.34 46.36
N LEU A 266 14.89 7.02 45.21
CA LEU A 266 16.29 7.36 44.94
C LEU A 266 16.47 8.87 44.78
N ALA A 267 15.58 9.55 44.06
CA ALA A 267 15.58 11.01 43.91
C ALA A 267 15.41 11.73 45.26
N GLY A 268 14.54 11.23 46.14
CA GLY A 268 14.39 11.70 47.52
C GLY A 268 15.70 11.60 48.31
N ARG A 269 16.33 10.42 48.30
CA ARG A 269 17.64 10.22 48.94
C ARG A 269 18.74 11.10 48.35
N CYS A 270 18.74 11.36 47.04
CA CYS A 270 19.65 12.30 46.41
C CYS A 270 19.40 13.73 46.88
N ARG A 271 18.15 14.18 46.97
CA ARG A 271 17.79 15.51 47.49
C ARG A 271 18.23 15.69 48.94
N GLU A 272 18.00 14.69 49.78
CA GLU A 272 18.43 14.70 51.20
C GLU A 272 19.95 14.78 51.33
N LYS A 273 20.70 13.93 50.61
CA LYS A 273 22.16 13.97 50.59
C LYS A 273 22.69 15.32 50.11
N SER A 274 22.12 15.86 49.03
CA SER A 274 22.47 17.18 48.51
C SER A 274 22.19 18.28 49.54
N ALA A 275 21.05 18.25 50.23
CA ALA A 275 20.74 19.20 51.30
C ALA A 275 21.70 19.11 52.49
N GLN A 276 22.12 17.90 52.85
CA GLN A 276 23.06 17.65 53.94
C GLN A 276 24.47 18.15 53.60
N VAL A 277 24.93 17.95 52.35
CA VAL A 277 26.17 18.52 51.83
C VAL A 277 26.10 20.05 51.85
N ASN A 278 24.98 20.63 51.42
CA ASN A 278 24.79 22.09 51.38
C ASN A 278 24.76 22.70 52.81
N ARG A 279 24.16 22.02 53.80
CA ARG A 279 24.23 22.42 55.23
C ARG A 279 25.65 22.34 55.79
N LYS A 280 26.41 21.27 55.50
CA LYS A 280 27.81 21.15 55.91
C LYS A 280 28.71 22.20 55.25
N GLY A 281 28.44 22.54 53.99
CA GLY A 281 29.11 23.63 53.26
C GLY A 281 28.87 24.99 53.91
N LYS A 282 27.61 25.33 54.26
CA LYS A 282 27.28 26.57 54.98
C LYS A 282 27.90 26.66 56.38
N GLY A 283 28.05 25.52 57.08
CA GLY A 283 28.74 25.46 58.38
C GLY A 283 30.24 25.78 58.29
N LYS A 284 30.92 25.32 57.23
CA LYS A 284 32.34 25.67 56.96
C LYS A 284 32.52 27.14 56.57
N VAL A 285 31.60 27.71 55.77
CA VAL A 285 31.65 29.13 55.39
C VAL A 285 31.42 30.06 56.60
N LYS A 286 30.61 29.63 57.57
CA LYS A 286 30.37 30.39 58.81
C LYS A 286 31.54 30.34 59.79
N TRP A 287 32.35 29.27 59.76
CA TRP A 287 33.61 29.17 60.51
C TRP A 287 34.72 30.01 59.87
N LEU A 288 34.87 30.00 58.54
CA LEU A 288 35.88 30.83 57.86
C LEU A 288 35.66 32.33 58.07
N ARG A 289 34.41 32.82 58.10
CA ARG A 289 34.11 34.25 58.35
C ARG A 289 34.32 34.71 59.80
N ARG A 290 34.64 33.81 60.73
CA ARG A 290 34.85 34.15 62.15
C ARG A 290 36.33 34.12 62.56
N VAL A 291 37.23 33.78 61.65
CA VAL A 291 38.69 33.75 61.88
C VAL A 291 39.38 35.01 61.33
N ASP A 292 38.66 35.85 60.56
CA ASP A 292 39.16 37.10 59.98
C ASP A 292 38.53 38.36 60.63
N ALA A 293 38.34 38.38 61.95
CA ALA A 293 37.93 39.57 62.71
C ALA A 293 38.74 39.69 64.01
#